data_AF-A0A538CJ33-F1
#
_entry.id   AF-A0A538CJ33-F1
#
_cell.length_a   1.000
_cell.length_b   1.000
_cell.length_c   1.000
_cell.angle_alpha   90.00
_cell.angle_beta   90.00
_cell.angle_gamma   90.00
#
_symmetry.space_group_name_H-M   'P 1'
#
loop_
_entity.id
_entity.type
_entity.pdbx_description
1 polymer ?
#
loop_
_entity_poly.entity_id
_entity_poly.type
_entity_poly.pdbx_seq_one_letter_code
_entity_poly.pdbx_strand_id
1 'polypeptide(L)'
;MRVRDHIALSTTGAALLHRCLDRGALGFWAGSVLVDVDHYLWFGVRERRWNPRAAMRFFNEAHPPQHPATRALHNPVAPLALVVLGIRRPVLLTVALGMVLHLALDASHEARLDAARTVALLRDDFACQACGRRSADVSTHLRQQPWLLPSYKPQNLVSLCGPCHETAHAERGRAGSWS
;
A
#
# COMPACT_ATOMS: atom_id res chain seq x y z
N MET A 1 -0.50 -1.37 0.38
CA MET A 1 -1.80 -0.96 -0.22
C MET A 1 -1.91 0.57 -0.18
N ARG A 2 -3.06 1.20 -0.46
CA ARG A 2 -3.23 2.64 -0.17
C ARG A 2 -3.78 2.83 1.24
N VAL A 3 -3.45 3.95 1.89
CA VAL A 3 -3.94 4.33 3.23
C VAL A 3 -5.46 4.17 3.37
N ARG A 4 -6.23 4.56 2.34
CA ARG A 4 -7.70 4.41 2.33
C ARG A 4 -8.18 2.95 2.41
N ASP A 5 -7.44 2.03 1.79
CA ASP A 5 -7.77 0.60 1.81
C ASP A 5 -7.52 0.04 3.22
N HIS A 6 -6.42 0.46 3.87
CA HIS A 6 -6.15 0.15 5.27
C HIS A 6 -7.25 0.68 6.17
N ILE A 7 -7.57 1.98 6.12
CA ILE A 7 -8.64 2.57 6.95
C ILE A 7 -9.96 1.80 6.78
N ALA A 8 -10.37 1.50 5.54
CA ALA A 8 -11.60 0.77 5.29
C ALA A 8 -11.57 -0.63 5.92
N LEU A 9 -10.53 -1.43 5.62
CA LEU A 9 -10.42 -2.81 6.11
C LEU A 9 -10.20 -2.89 7.62
N SER A 10 -9.39 -2.01 8.20
CA SER A 10 -9.17 -1.90 9.65
C SER A 10 -10.44 -1.50 10.38
N THR A 11 -11.23 -0.58 9.83
CA THR A 11 -12.53 -0.17 10.41
C THR A 11 -13.52 -1.32 10.36
N THR A 12 -13.64 -2.01 9.23
CA THR A 12 -14.48 -3.21 9.11
C THR A 12 -14.02 -4.32 10.08
N GLY A 13 -12.72 -4.60 10.14
CA GLY A 13 -12.16 -5.59 11.06
C GLY A 13 -12.44 -5.26 12.53
N ALA A 14 -12.27 -4.00 12.93
CA ALA A 14 -12.54 -3.54 14.28
C ALA A 14 -14.03 -3.65 14.63
N ALA A 15 -14.92 -3.28 13.70
CA ALA A 15 -16.37 -3.41 13.89
C ALA A 15 -16.80 -4.88 14.06
N LEU A 16 -16.24 -5.80 13.25
CA LEU A 16 -16.53 -7.23 13.35
C LEU A 16 -16.01 -7.83 14.66
N LEU A 17 -14.82 -7.41 15.10
CA LEU A 17 -14.21 -7.89 16.34
C LEU A 17 -14.71 -7.18 17.59
N HIS A 18 -15.57 -6.17 17.47
CA HIS A 18 -16.02 -5.36 18.59
C HIS A 18 -16.67 -6.20 19.70
N ARG A 19 -17.47 -7.22 19.34
CA ARG A 19 -18.13 -8.10 20.32
C ARG A 19 -17.16 -9.00 21.08
N CYS A 20 -15.99 -9.30 20.50
CA CYS A 20 -14.98 -10.16 21.11
C CYS A 20 -13.94 -9.36 21.90
N LEU A 21 -13.57 -8.17 21.40
CA LEU A 21 -12.51 -7.35 21.97
C LEU A 21 -13.01 -6.23 22.89
N ASP A 22 -14.31 -5.89 22.84
CA ASP A 22 -14.91 -4.77 23.58
C ASP A 22 -14.09 -3.47 23.41
N ARG A 23 -13.55 -2.90 24.49
CA ARG A 23 -12.66 -1.72 24.49
C ARG A 23 -11.36 -1.95 23.70
N GLY A 24 -10.95 -3.20 23.55
CA GLY A 24 -9.79 -3.62 22.78
C GLY A 24 -9.92 -3.37 21.28
N ALA A 25 -11.14 -3.22 20.76
CA ALA A 25 -11.39 -2.94 19.34
C ALA A 25 -10.77 -1.62 18.89
N LEU A 26 -10.75 -0.60 19.76
CA LEU A 26 -10.09 0.68 19.47
C LEU A 26 -8.57 0.51 19.39
N GLY A 27 -7.98 -0.29 20.28
CA GLY A 27 -6.54 -0.60 20.23
C GLY A 27 -6.17 -1.36 18.96
N PHE A 28 -6.99 -2.34 18.57
CA PHE A 28 -6.86 -3.05 17.29
C PHE A 28 -6.94 -2.11 16.08
N TRP A 29 -7.96 -1.26 16.03
CA TRP A 29 -8.12 -0.29 14.96
C TRP A 29 -6.92 0.67 14.89
N ALA A 30 -6.51 1.23 16.03
CA ALA A 30 -5.39 2.16 16.13
C ALA A 30 -4.08 1.48 15.71
N GLY A 31 -3.80 0.28 16.20
CA GLY A 31 -2.62 -0.50 15.82
C GLY A 31 -2.60 -0.85 14.34
N SER A 32 -3.77 -1.01 13.71
CA SER A 32 -3.85 -1.30 12.28
C SER A 32 -3.66 -0.03 11.42
N VAL A 33 -4.22 1.11 11.80
CA VAL A 33 -4.13 2.35 11.00
C VAL A 33 -2.83 3.13 11.26
N LEU A 34 -2.34 3.17 12.50
CA LEU A 34 -1.20 4.00 12.88
C LEU A 34 0.14 3.45 12.42
N VAL A 35 0.20 2.22 11.89
CA VAL A 35 1.41 1.67 11.26
C VAL A 35 1.87 2.56 10.11
N ASP A 36 0.93 3.15 9.34
CA ASP A 36 1.21 4.07 8.24
C ASP A 36 1.77 5.43 8.68
N VAL A 37 1.82 5.74 9.99
CA VAL A 37 2.39 7.00 10.48
C VAL A 37 3.88 7.13 10.15
N ASP A 38 4.61 6.02 10.02
CA ASP A 38 6.03 6.07 9.64
C ASP A 38 6.25 6.68 8.24
N HIS A 39 5.35 6.41 7.29
CA HIS A 39 5.32 7.05 5.98
C HIS A 39 5.08 8.55 6.09
N TYR A 40 4.15 8.98 6.95
CA TYR A 40 3.87 10.41 7.16
C TYR A 40 5.04 11.13 7.83
N LEU A 41 5.66 10.53 8.85
CA LEU A 41 6.85 11.09 9.50
C LEU A 41 8.00 11.22 8.52
N TRP A 42 8.22 10.19 7.69
CA TRP A 42 9.24 10.25 6.65
C TRP A 42 8.96 11.36 5.63
N PHE A 43 7.71 11.50 5.17
CA PHE A 43 7.32 12.59 4.28
C PHE A 43 7.60 13.95 4.92
N GLY A 44 7.23 14.13 6.19
CA GLY A 44 7.49 15.35 6.95
C GLY A 44 8.96 15.72 7.02
N VAL A 45 9.83 14.74 7.27
CA VAL A 45 11.28 14.92 7.32
C VAL A 45 11.89 15.17 5.94
N ARG A 46 11.49 14.39 4.93
CA ARG A 46 12.06 14.42 3.57
C ARG A 46 11.65 15.67 2.81
N GLU A 47 10.35 15.95 2.76
CA GLU A 47 9.77 17.06 2.00
C GLU A 47 9.75 18.35 2.81
N ARG A 48 10.14 18.30 4.10
CA ARG A 48 10.07 19.42 5.06
C ARG A 48 8.67 20.02 5.14
N ARG A 49 7.63 19.19 5.02
CA ARG A 49 6.22 19.59 4.95
C ARG A 49 5.34 18.71 5.84
N TRP A 50 4.61 19.33 6.77
CA TRP A 50 3.68 18.64 7.67
C TRP A 50 2.23 18.85 7.23
N ASN A 51 1.88 18.33 6.06
CA ASN A 51 0.54 18.43 5.51
C ASN A 51 0.03 17.02 5.11
N PRO A 52 -0.95 16.44 5.84
CA PRO A 52 -1.48 15.10 5.55
C PRO A 52 -2.04 14.95 4.14
N ARG A 53 -2.68 15.99 3.59
CA ARG A 53 -3.19 15.97 2.21
C ARG A 53 -2.07 15.96 1.19
N ALA A 54 -0.96 16.65 1.45
CA ALA A 54 0.22 16.59 0.60
C ALA A 54 0.89 15.22 0.66
N ALA A 55 1.05 14.64 1.85
CA ALA A 55 1.58 13.28 2.03
C ALA A 55 0.71 12.23 1.33
N MET A 56 -0.61 12.33 1.48
CA MET A 56 -1.55 11.42 0.82
C MET A 56 -1.46 11.53 -0.71
N ARG A 57 -1.28 12.73 -1.28
CA ARG A 57 -1.05 12.87 -2.72
C ARG A 57 0.28 12.22 -3.12
N PHE A 58 1.36 12.54 -2.42
CA PHE A 58 2.69 11.99 -2.66
C PHE A 58 2.72 10.46 -2.66
N PHE A 59 2.12 9.81 -1.66
CA PHE A 59 2.07 8.34 -1.61
C PHE A 59 1.04 7.69 -2.55
N ASN A 60 0.16 8.48 -3.16
CA ASN A 60 -0.77 8.00 -4.20
C ASN A 60 -0.22 8.19 -5.63
N GLU A 61 0.93 8.83 -5.79
CA GLU A 61 1.65 8.90 -7.06
C GLU A 61 2.14 7.51 -7.48
N ALA A 62 2.50 7.35 -8.77
CA ALA A 62 2.74 6.03 -9.33
C ALA A 62 4.08 5.38 -8.91
N HIS A 63 5.03 6.19 -8.43
CA HIS A 63 6.34 5.73 -7.95
C HIS A 63 6.67 6.38 -6.61
N PRO A 64 5.94 6.05 -5.54
CA PRO A 64 6.32 6.54 -4.23
C PRO A 64 7.68 5.90 -3.87
N PRO A 65 8.65 6.69 -3.40
CA PRO A 65 9.94 6.15 -2.97
C PRO A 65 9.72 5.08 -1.89
N GLN A 66 10.24 3.88 -2.14
CA GLN A 66 10.19 2.78 -1.19
C GLN A 66 11.56 2.69 -0.50
N HIS A 67 11.63 3.15 0.76
CA HIS A 67 12.86 3.08 1.53
C HIS A 67 12.66 2.19 2.77
N PRO A 68 13.46 1.11 2.95
CA PRO A 68 13.35 0.21 4.10
C PRO A 68 13.54 0.93 5.44
N ALA A 69 14.38 1.97 5.47
CA ALA A 69 14.66 2.77 6.67
C ALA A 69 13.44 3.58 7.17
N THR A 70 12.37 3.67 6.39
CA THR A 70 11.19 4.52 6.66
C THR A 70 9.99 3.69 7.12
N ARG A 71 10.21 2.39 7.34
CA ARG A 71 9.21 1.36 7.59
C ARG A 71 9.42 0.71 8.96
N ALA A 72 9.76 1.52 9.96
CA ALA A 72 10.07 1.03 11.31
C ALA A 72 8.90 0.28 11.94
N LEU A 73 7.67 0.77 11.75
CA LEU A 73 6.46 0.11 12.26
C LEU A 73 6.04 -1.09 11.39
N HIS A 74 6.50 -1.13 10.14
CA HIS A 74 6.30 -2.26 9.24
C HIS A 74 7.30 -3.40 9.42
N ASN A 75 8.31 -3.22 10.29
CA ASN A 75 9.24 -4.28 10.64
C ASN A 75 8.54 -5.29 11.57
N PRO A 76 8.62 -6.62 11.32
CA PRO A 76 7.99 -7.63 12.17
C PRO A 76 8.47 -7.61 13.64
N VAL A 77 9.62 -7.00 13.93
CA VAL A 77 10.10 -6.78 15.30
C VAL A 77 9.20 -5.80 16.07
N ALA A 78 8.56 -4.83 15.41
CA ALA A 78 7.70 -3.85 16.07
C ALA A 78 6.45 -4.47 16.73
N PRO A 79 5.60 -5.26 16.04
CA PRO A 79 4.50 -5.95 16.70
C PRO A 79 4.99 -6.98 17.72
N LEU A 80 6.13 -7.65 17.48
CA LEU A 80 6.72 -8.58 18.45
C LEU A 80 7.10 -7.87 19.76
N ALA A 81 7.70 -6.68 19.68
CA ALA A 81 8.01 -5.87 20.85
C ALA A 81 6.75 -5.47 21.62
N LEU A 82 5.65 -5.12 20.93
CA LEU A 82 4.37 -4.84 21.57
C LEU A 82 3.75 -6.08 22.22
N VAL A 83 3.92 -7.27 21.65
CA VAL A 83 3.49 -8.53 22.29
C VAL A 83 4.24 -8.74 23.61
N VAL A 84 5.57 -8.58 23.61
CA VAL A 84 6.40 -8.73 24.82
C VAL A 84 5.99 -7.70 25.89
N LEU A 85 5.84 -6.43 25.52
CA LEU A 85 5.38 -5.38 26.43
C LEU A 85 3.93 -5.62 26.89
N GLY A 86 3.11 -6.21 26.02
CA GLY A 86 1.71 -6.53 26.24
C GLY A 86 1.46 -7.61 27.28
N ILE A 87 2.48 -8.42 27.63
CA ILE A 87 2.43 -9.36 28.77
C ILE A 87 2.04 -8.62 30.06
N ARG A 88 2.49 -7.37 30.22
CA ARG A 88 2.19 -6.53 31.40
C ARG A 88 1.04 -5.56 31.18
N ARG A 89 0.66 -5.32 29.93
CA ARG A 89 -0.33 -4.32 29.52
C ARG A 89 -1.22 -4.89 28.41
N PRO A 90 -2.33 -5.58 28.75
CA PRO A 90 -3.18 -6.27 27.77
C PRO A 90 -3.68 -5.39 26.62
N VAL A 91 -3.82 -4.07 26.83
CA VAL A 91 -4.15 -3.10 25.78
C VAL A 91 -3.12 -3.10 24.65
N LEU A 92 -1.83 -3.33 24.92
CA LEU A 92 -0.80 -3.38 23.87
C LEU A 92 -0.93 -4.64 23.01
N LEU A 93 -1.55 -5.72 23.51
CA LEU A 93 -1.79 -6.93 22.72
C LEU A 93 -2.81 -6.67 21.61
N THR A 94 -3.85 -5.86 21.87
CA THR A 94 -4.82 -5.52 20.83
C THR A 94 -4.22 -4.59 19.78
N VAL A 95 -3.34 -3.66 20.19
CA VAL A 95 -2.54 -2.85 19.26
C VAL A 95 -1.63 -3.73 18.40
N ALA A 96 -0.90 -4.67 19.02
CA ALA A 96 -0.05 -5.62 18.28
C ALA A 96 -0.85 -6.44 17.28
N LEU A 97 -2.05 -6.91 17.65
CA LEU A 97 -2.95 -7.63 16.75
C LEU A 97 -3.38 -6.77 15.55
N GLY A 98 -3.67 -5.49 15.79
CA GLY A 98 -3.94 -4.52 14.73
C GLY A 98 -2.77 -4.34 13.77
N MET A 99 -1.55 -4.21 14.30
CA MET A 99 -0.33 -4.13 13.50
C MET A 99 -0.13 -5.39 12.66
N VAL A 100 -0.30 -6.57 13.25
CA VAL A 100 -0.21 -7.86 12.51
C VAL A 100 -1.21 -7.91 11.36
N LEU A 101 -2.46 -7.46 11.58
CA LEU A 101 -3.43 -7.36 10.49
C LEU A 101 -2.90 -6.46 9.37
N HIS A 102 -2.37 -5.28 9.69
CA HIS A 102 -1.85 -4.33 8.68
C HIS A 102 -0.76 -4.97 7.82
N LEU A 103 0.23 -5.61 8.46
CA LEU A 103 1.32 -6.28 7.74
C LEU A 103 0.84 -7.47 6.91
N ALA A 104 -0.13 -8.23 7.42
CA ALA A 104 -0.73 -9.33 6.68
C ALA A 104 -1.49 -8.84 5.44
N LEU A 105 -2.20 -7.70 5.54
CA LEU A 105 -2.88 -7.08 4.42
C LEU A 105 -1.89 -6.63 3.34
N ASP A 106 -0.79 -5.98 3.74
CA ASP A 106 0.26 -5.56 2.80
C ASP A 106 0.92 -6.75 2.10
N ALA A 107 1.34 -7.76 2.86
CA ALA A 107 1.95 -8.97 2.31
C ALA A 107 0.98 -9.71 1.36
N SER A 108 -0.29 -9.84 1.74
CA SER A 108 -1.31 -10.45 0.90
C SER A 108 -1.53 -9.66 -0.39
N HIS A 109 -1.56 -8.34 -0.29
CA HIS A 109 -1.72 -7.47 -1.46
C HIS A 109 -0.54 -7.54 -2.41
N GLU A 110 0.68 -7.49 -1.89
CA GLU A 110 1.92 -7.60 -2.67
C GLU A 110 1.97 -8.94 -3.43
N ALA A 111 1.74 -10.06 -2.74
CA ALA A 111 1.70 -11.37 -3.36
C ALA A 111 0.64 -11.47 -4.47
N ARG A 112 -0.55 -10.91 -4.25
CA ARG A 112 -1.62 -10.89 -5.26
C ARG A 112 -1.30 -9.98 -6.43
N LEU A 113 -0.65 -8.85 -6.17
CA LEU A 113 -0.21 -7.93 -7.22
C LEU A 113 0.86 -8.57 -8.09
N ASP A 114 1.84 -9.25 -7.50
CA ASP A 114 2.89 -9.95 -8.24
C ASP A 114 2.32 -11.09 -9.10
N ALA A 115 1.39 -11.88 -8.56
CA ALA A 115 0.67 -12.87 -9.36
C ALA A 115 -0.06 -12.21 -10.54
N ALA A 116 -0.74 -11.09 -10.31
CA ALA A 116 -1.45 -10.36 -11.37
C ALA A 116 -0.50 -9.76 -12.42
N ARG A 117 0.69 -9.31 -12.00
CA ARG A 117 1.74 -8.80 -12.90
C ARG A 117 2.23 -9.89 -13.84
N THR A 118 2.54 -11.07 -13.29
CA THR A 118 2.94 -12.24 -14.07
C THR A 118 1.86 -12.64 -15.07
N VAL A 119 0.60 -12.69 -14.66
CA VAL A 119 -0.52 -12.99 -15.56
C VAL A 119 -0.66 -11.95 -16.68
N ALA A 120 -0.48 -10.65 -16.37
CA ALA A 120 -0.56 -9.59 -17.37
C ALA A 120 0.58 -9.66 -18.39
N LEU A 121 1.82 -9.93 -17.94
CA LEU A 121 2.98 -10.11 -18.83
C LEU A 121 2.80 -11.32 -19.76
N LEU A 122 2.31 -12.44 -19.22
CA LEU A 122 2.04 -13.65 -20.00
C LEU A 122 0.91 -13.43 -21.02
N ARG A 123 -0.19 -12.78 -20.63
CA ARG A 123 -1.29 -12.40 -21.52
C ARG A 123 -0.80 -11.57 -22.71
N ASP A 124 0.12 -10.65 -22.44
CA ASP A 124 0.66 -9.71 -23.41
C ASP A 124 1.87 -10.28 -24.19
N ASP A 125 2.22 -11.56 -23.96
CA ASP A 125 3.38 -12.26 -24.55
C ASP A 125 4.69 -11.45 -24.45
N PHE A 126 4.88 -10.81 -23.29
CA PHE A 126 6.00 -9.90 -23.01
C PHE A 126 6.20 -8.80 -24.07
N ALA A 127 5.13 -8.41 -24.78
CA ALA A 127 5.13 -7.35 -25.76
C ALA A 127 4.51 -6.07 -25.17
N CYS A 128 5.12 -4.93 -25.49
CA CYS A 128 4.58 -3.62 -25.18
C CYS A 128 3.24 -3.42 -25.90
N GLN A 129 2.18 -3.20 -25.14
CA GLN A 129 0.83 -3.02 -25.67
C GLN A 129 0.59 -1.64 -26.29
N ALA A 130 1.57 -0.73 -26.20
CA ALA A 130 1.51 0.59 -26.85
C ALA A 130 2.23 0.62 -28.21
N CYS A 131 3.40 -0.01 -28.33
CA CYS A 131 4.23 0.06 -29.54
C CYS A 131 4.57 -1.29 -30.17
N GLY A 132 4.13 -2.41 -29.58
CA GLY A 132 4.35 -3.77 -30.08
C GLY A 132 5.75 -4.36 -29.84
N ARG A 133 6.71 -3.58 -29.31
CA ARG A 133 8.08 -4.05 -29.07
C ARG A 133 8.13 -5.14 -27.99
N ARG A 134 8.88 -6.21 -28.24
CA ARG A 134 9.30 -7.20 -27.23
C ARG A 134 10.69 -6.88 -26.75
N SER A 135 10.88 -6.80 -25.43
CA SER A 135 12.17 -6.48 -24.83
C SER A 135 12.19 -6.85 -23.36
N ALA A 136 13.39 -7.05 -22.80
CA ALA A 136 13.57 -7.45 -21.40
C ALA A 136 13.13 -6.37 -20.39
N ASP A 137 12.97 -5.12 -20.83
CA ASP A 137 12.50 -3.99 -20.03
C ASP A 137 10.96 -3.84 -20.03
N VAL A 138 10.22 -4.74 -20.70
CA VAL A 138 8.76 -4.73 -20.64
C VAL A 138 8.32 -5.06 -19.22
N SER A 139 7.59 -4.13 -18.61
CA SER A 139 7.07 -4.22 -17.26
C SER A 139 5.60 -3.84 -17.22
N THR A 140 4.92 -4.18 -16.13
CA THR A 140 3.51 -3.88 -15.97
C THR A 140 3.29 -2.47 -15.45
N HIS A 141 2.36 -1.75 -16.08
CA HIS A 141 1.83 -0.47 -15.63
C HIS A 141 0.38 -0.62 -15.16
N LEU A 142 0.01 0.03 -14.05
CA LEU A 142 -1.37 0.07 -13.58
C LEU A 142 -2.18 1.09 -14.37
N ARG A 143 -2.92 0.63 -15.38
CA ARG A 143 -3.76 1.45 -16.29
C ARG A 143 -4.97 2.08 -15.61
N GLN A 144 -5.59 1.39 -14.66
CA GLN A 144 -6.72 1.91 -13.92
C GLN A 144 -6.57 1.59 -12.44
N GLN A 145 -6.53 2.63 -11.62
CA GLN A 145 -6.61 2.45 -10.17
C GLN A 145 -8.09 2.51 -9.76
N PRO A 146 -8.67 1.43 -9.21
CA PRO A 146 -10.02 1.49 -8.66
C PRO A 146 -10.06 2.35 -7.38
N TRP A 147 -11.25 2.83 -7.01
CA TRP A 147 -11.44 3.63 -5.79
C TRP A 147 -11.15 2.86 -4.49
N LEU A 148 -11.50 1.59 -4.45
CA LEU A 148 -11.15 0.65 -3.37
C LEU A 148 -10.62 -0.62 -4.04
N LEU A 149 -9.83 -1.44 -3.34
CA LEU A 149 -9.40 -2.76 -3.82
C LEU A 149 -10.53 -3.54 -4.54
N PRO A 150 -10.20 -4.39 -5.52
CA PRO A 150 -8.85 -4.89 -5.85
C PRO A 150 -8.15 -4.14 -7.00
N SER A 151 -6.96 -3.60 -6.75
CA SER A 151 -6.09 -3.08 -7.82
C SER A 151 -5.37 -4.19 -8.61
N TYR A 152 -5.11 -5.34 -7.98
CA TYR A 152 -4.42 -6.52 -8.54
C TYR A 152 -5.28 -7.36 -9.53
N LYS A 153 -6.27 -6.76 -10.19
CA LYS A 153 -6.94 -7.44 -11.31
C LYS A 153 -6.03 -7.35 -12.54
N PRO A 154 -5.71 -8.45 -13.26
CA PRO A 154 -4.86 -8.39 -14.45
C PRO A 154 -5.37 -7.41 -15.52
N GLN A 155 -6.67 -7.16 -15.58
CA GLN A 155 -7.30 -6.19 -16.49
C GLN A 155 -6.93 -4.73 -16.17
N ASN A 156 -6.54 -4.44 -14.93
CA ASN A 156 -6.05 -3.12 -14.52
C ASN A 156 -4.58 -2.92 -14.92
N LEU A 157 -3.88 -3.96 -15.37
CA LEU A 157 -2.47 -3.95 -15.71
C LEU A 157 -2.27 -4.04 -17.23
N VAL A 158 -1.32 -3.26 -17.74
CA VAL A 158 -0.91 -3.27 -19.15
C VAL A 158 0.61 -3.40 -19.22
N SER A 159 1.13 -4.22 -20.12
CA SER A 159 2.58 -4.37 -20.30
C SER A 159 3.12 -3.27 -21.22
N LEU A 160 4.13 -2.53 -20.75
CA LEU A 160 4.75 -1.42 -21.47
C LEU A 160 6.28 -1.54 -21.42
N CYS A 161 6.97 -1.18 -22.52
CA CYS A 161 8.42 -0.95 -22.48
C CYS A 161 8.75 0.35 -21.73
N GLY A 162 10.01 0.53 -21.32
CA GLY A 162 10.46 1.68 -20.54
C GLY A 162 10.00 3.04 -21.10
N PRO A 163 10.25 3.35 -22.40
CA PRO A 163 9.85 4.63 -22.99
C PRO A 163 8.32 4.87 -23.00
N CYS A 164 7.53 3.83 -23.32
CA CYS A 164 6.08 3.93 -23.28
C CYS A 164 5.55 4.06 -21.85
N HIS A 165 6.23 3.43 -20.88
CA HIS A 165 5.89 3.52 -19.47
C HIS A 165 6.10 4.94 -18.94
N GLU A 166 7.23 5.57 -19.25
CA GLU A 166 7.51 6.98 -18.92
C GLU A 166 6.51 7.93 -19.55
N THR A 167 6.17 7.70 -20.83
CA THR A 167 5.16 8.49 -21.55
C THR A 167 3.79 8.41 -20.86
N ALA A 168 3.37 7.22 -20.43
CA ALA A 168 2.11 7.03 -19.71
C ALA A 168 2.07 7.79 -18.37
N HIS A 169 3.19 7.91 -17.66
CA HIS A 169 3.28 8.75 -16.45
C HIS A 169 3.25 10.24 -16.76
N ALA A 170 3.94 10.67 -17.83
CA ALA A 170 3.94 12.08 -18.24
C ALA A 170 2.53 12.56 -18.62
N GLU A 171 1.75 11.75 -19.33
CA GLU A 171 0.36 12.05 -19.69
C GLU A 171 -0.54 12.17 -18.46
N ARG A 172 -0.38 11.26 -17.48
CA ARG A 172 -1.10 11.34 -16.20
C ARG A 172 -0.73 12.55 -15.37
N GLY A 173 0.56 12.89 -15.31
CA GLY A 173 1.04 14.08 -14.62
C GLY A 173 0.43 15.36 -15.20
N ARG A 174 0.31 15.43 -16.54
CA ARG A 174 -0.40 16.53 -17.21
C ARG A 174 -1.89 16.53 -16.87
N ALA A 175 -2.59 15.41 -16.98
CA ALA A 175 -4.02 15.33 -16.68
C ALA A 175 -4.36 15.65 -15.21
N GLY A 176 -3.49 15.31 -14.26
CA GLY A 176 -3.66 15.61 -12.83
C GLY A 176 -3.26 17.03 -12.41
N SER A 177 -2.61 17.80 -13.29
CA SER A 177 -2.21 19.20 -13.01
C SER A 177 -3.32 20.24 -13.26
N TRP A 178 -4.50 19.79 -13.73
CA TRP A 178 -5.69 20.61 -14.02
C TRP A 178 -6.82 20.41 -12.99
N SER A 179 -6.49 20.26 -11.71
CA SER A 179 -7.49 20.16 -10.63
C SER A 179 -7.05 20.84 -9.33
#